data_AF-A0A0M3ITR1-F1
#
_entry.id   AF-A0A0M3ITR1-F1
#
_cell.length_a   1.000
_cell.length_b   1.000
_cell.length_c   1.000
_cell.angle_alpha   90.00
_cell.angle_beta   90.00
_cell.angle_gamma   90.00
#
_symmetry.space_group_name_H-M   'P 1'
#
loop_
_entity.id
_entity.type
_entity.pdbx_description
1 polymer ?
#
loop_
_entity_poly.entity_id
_entity_poly.type
_entity_poly.pdbx_seq_one_letter_code
_entity_poly.pdbx_strand_id
1 'polypeptide(L)'
;MTISYNLDVATASPFNFFRLIFRWKGSIWKSCVKELCIWTILYLIITFIYRTPYFLTDEQKVIFENIAYYFDTRLDYIPLTFMLGFFVQTIVRRWSVLFENMGYVERWDTSQCAHYTGD
;
A
#
# COMPACT_ATOMS: atom_id res chain seq x y z
N MET A 1 8.42 -5.65 -13.02
CA MET A 1 9.66 -6.43 -12.78
C MET A 1 9.79 -6.66 -11.29
N THR A 2 10.06 -7.90 -10.88
CA THR A 2 10.32 -8.30 -9.49
C THR A 2 11.58 -7.60 -8.97
N ILE A 3 11.53 -7.03 -7.77
CA ILE A 3 12.68 -6.36 -7.17
C ILE A 3 13.18 -7.23 -6.02
N SER A 4 14.36 -7.83 -6.20
CA SER A 4 15.05 -8.53 -5.13
C SER A 4 15.81 -7.53 -4.26
N TYR A 5 15.57 -7.59 -2.95
CA TYR A 5 16.27 -6.82 -1.93
C TYR A 5 16.80 -7.72 -0.80
N ASN A 6 16.79 -9.05 -0.99
CA ASN A 6 17.18 -10.02 0.05
C ASN A 6 18.60 -9.79 0.58
N LEU A 7 19.54 -9.43 -0.30
CA LEU A 7 20.93 -9.13 0.08
C LEU A 7 21.05 -7.84 0.90
N ASP A 8 20.20 -6.84 0.63
CA ASP A 8 20.21 -5.55 1.34
C ASP A 8 19.68 -5.68 2.79
N VAL A 9 18.94 -6.76 3.09
CA VAL A 9 18.31 -7.02 4.39
C VAL A 9 18.91 -8.25 5.10
N ALA A 10 19.99 -8.82 4.54
CA ALA A 10 20.64 -9.99 5.12
C ALA A 10 21.30 -9.71 6.49
N THR A 11 21.61 -8.44 6.78
CA THR A 11 22.13 -8.01 8.09
C THR A 11 21.04 -7.34 8.92
N ALA A 12 20.92 -7.74 10.20
CA ALA A 12 19.93 -7.23 11.14
C ALA A 12 20.34 -5.87 11.72
N SER A 13 20.40 -4.85 10.87
CA SER A 13 20.63 -3.46 11.27
C SER A 13 19.37 -2.63 11.03
N PRO A 14 18.93 -1.78 11.99
CA PRO A 14 17.78 -0.89 11.81
C PRO A 14 18.00 0.11 10.67
N PHE A 15 19.26 0.42 10.34
CA PHE A 15 19.61 1.31 9.24
C PHE A 15 19.23 0.74 7.87
N ASN A 16 19.23 -0.59 7.72
CA ASN A 16 18.80 -1.25 6.49
C ASN A 16 17.30 -1.06 6.26
N PHE A 17 16.48 -1.07 7.31
CA PHE A 17 15.05 -0.82 7.19
C PHE A 17 14.76 0.61 6.73
N PHE A 18 15.41 1.62 7.31
CA PHE A 18 15.30 3.01 6.85
C PHE A 18 15.72 3.16 5.38
N ARG A 19 16.80 2.48 4.97
CA ARG A 19 17.25 2.47 3.57
C ARG A 19 16.20 1.90 2.60
N LEU A 20 15.42 0.90 3.02
CA LEU A 20 14.34 0.35 2.20
C LEU A 20 13.17 1.33 2.03
N ILE A 21 12.79 2.05 3.09
CA ILE A 21 11.69 3.03 3.04
C ILE A 21 11.98 4.12 1.99
N PHE A 22 13.21 4.59 1.90
CA PHE A 22 13.60 5.66 0.96
C PHE A 22 13.96 5.16 -0.45
N ARG A 23 13.91 3.86 -0.71
CA ARG A 23 14.15 3.31 -2.06
C ARG A 23 13.03 3.75 -3.00
N TRP A 24 13.33 4.15 -4.23
CA TRP A 24 12.30 4.57 -5.19
C TRP A 24 11.72 3.40 -6.01
N LYS A 25 12.58 2.54 -6.57
CA LYS A 25 12.14 1.43 -7.43
C LYS A 25 11.36 0.39 -6.61
N GLY A 26 10.10 0.14 -7.01
CA GLY A 26 9.17 -0.84 -6.39
C GLY A 26 8.73 -0.48 -4.98
N SER A 27 8.86 0.79 -4.61
CA SER A 27 8.41 1.29 -3.32
C SER A 27 6.95 1.68 -3.31
N ILE A 28 6.39 1.76 -2.10
CA ILE A 28 5.05 2.29 -1.85
C ILE A 28 4.97 3.75 -2.34
N TRP A 29 6.04 4.54 -2.18
CA TRP A 29 6.10 5.92 -2.68
C TRP A 29 5.80 6.02 -4.16
N LYS A 30 6.43 5.17 -4.98
CA LYS A 30 6.17 5.17 -6.43
C LYS A 30 4.71 4.83 -6.76
N SER A 31 4.07 3.99 -5.94
CA SER A 31 2.69 3.55 -6.16
C SER A 31 1.65 4.55 -5.66
N CYS A 32 1.93 5.31 -4.60
CA CYS A 32 0.94 6.16 -3.92
C CYS A 32 1.17 7.66 -4.12
N VAL A 33 2.31 8.08 -4.70
CA VAL A 33 2.64 9.51 -4.83
C VAL A 33 1.61 10.28 -5.67
N LYS A 34 1.01 9.67 -6.69
CA LYS A 34 0.03 10.36 -7.55
C LYS A 34 -1.25 10.64 -6.78
N GLU A 35 -1.76 9.63 -6.10
CA GLU A 35 -2.96 9.67 -5.27
C GLU A 35 -2.76 10.63 -4.08
N LEU A 36 -1.59 10.57 -3.43
CA LEU A 36 -1.22 11.48 -2.36
C LEU A 36 -1.15 12.93 -2.84
N CYS A 37 -0.56 13.19 -4.01
CA CYS A 37 -0.51 14.54 -4.59
C CYS A 37 -1.91 15.06 -4.88
N ILE A 38 -2.79 14.25 -5.49
CA ILE A 38 -4.18 14.64 -5.77
C ILE A 38 -4.92 14.94 -4.47
N TRP A 39 -4.82 14.06 -3.47
CA TRP A 39 -5.44 14.26 -2.16
C TRP A 39 -4.95 15.54 -1.48
N THR A 40 -3.64 15.79 -1.51
CA THR A 40 -3.02 16.98 -0.93
C THR A 40 -3.49 18.25 -1.62
N ILE A 41 -3.54 18.26 -2.96
CA ILE A 41 -4.01 19.42 -3.73
C ILE A 41 -5.47 19.72 -3.38
N LEU A 42 -6.35 18.72 -3.35
CA LEU A 42 -7.75 18.90 -2.99
C LEU A 42 -7.90 19.42 -1.55
N TYR A 43 -7.14 18.86 -0.60
CA TYR A 43 -7.12 19.34 0.78
C TYR A 43 -6.67 20.80 0.89
N LEU A 44 -5.62 21.17 0.16
CA LEU A 44 -5.13 22.55 0.12
C LEU A 44 -6.14 23.51 -0.51
N ILE A 45 -6.87 23.09 -1.56
CA ILE A 45 -7.95 23.89 -2.16
C ILE A 45 -9.05 24.16 -1.13
N ILE A 46 -9.52 23.12 -0.42
CA ILE A 46 -10.55 23.27 0.61
C ILE A 46 -10.06 24.19 1.74
N THR A 47 -8.82 24.00 2.20
CA THR A 47 -8.19 24.84 3.22
C THR A 47 -8.10 26.30 2.77
N PHE A 48 -7.74 26.53 1.50
CA PHE A 48 -7.65 27.85 0.92
C PHE A 48 -9.01 28.53 0.87
N ILE A 49 -10.05 27.82 0.43
CA ILE A 49 -11.43 28.30 0.40
C ILE A 49 -11.91 28.66 1.82
N TYR A 50 -11.69 27.80 2.82
CA TYR A 50 -12.09 28.06 4.20
C TYR A 50 -11.36 29.25 4.84
N ARG A 51 -10.04 29.37 4.59
CA ARG A 51 -9.19 30.39 5.26
C ARG A 51 -9.26 31.77 4.61
N THR A 52 -9.54 31.82 3.30
CA THR A 52 -9.56 33.08 2.56
C THR A 52 -10.84 33.87 2.88
N PRO A 53 -10.75 35.14 3.29
CA PRO A 53 -11.91 35.94 3.73
C PRO A 53 -12.87 36.29 2.59
N TYR A 54 -12.49 36.07 1.33
CA TYR A 54 -13.29 36.39 0.16
C TYR A 54 -14.29 35.31 -0.24
N PHE A 55 -14.14 34.06 0.24
CA PHE A 55 -14.94 32.92 -0.24
C PHE A 55 -16.04 32.48 0.73
N LEU A 56 -15.78 32.45 2.05
CA LEU A 56 -16.77 32.10 3.06
C LEU A 56 -17.00 33.24 4.04
N THR A 57 -18.29 33.52 4.30
CA THR A 57 -18.71 34.37 5.43
C THR A 57 -18.57 33.63 6.76
N ASP A 58 -18.59 34.35 7.88
CA ASP A 58 -18.41 33.75 9.20
C ASP A 58 -19.52 32.75 9.56
N GLU A 59 -20.77 33.01 9.14
CA GLU A 59 -21.88 32.05 9.30
C GLU A 59 -21.64 30.76 8.50
N GLN A 60 -21.13 30.88 7.27
CA GLN A 60 -20.85 29.71 6.42
C GLN A 60 -19.70 28.87 6.97
N LYS A 61 -18.71 29.48 7.63
CA LYS A 61 -17.62 28.75 8.29
C LYS A 61 -18.13 27.87 9.43
N VAL A 62 -19.06 28.38 10.24
CA VAL A 62 -19.69 27.59 11.32
C VAL A 62 -20.43 26.38 10.74
N ILE A 63 -21.14 26.55 9.63
CA ILE A 63 -21.81 25.43 8.95
C ILE A 63 -20.78 24.42 8.42
N PHE A 64 -19.70 24.89 7.80
CA PHE A 64 -18.63 24.02 7.32
C PHE A 64 -17.97 23.21 8.46
N GLU A 65 -17.72 23.83 9.61
CA GLU A 65 -17.16 23.17 10.79
C GLU A 65 -18.08 22.07 11.32
N ASN A 66 -19.38 22.33 11.38
CA ASN A 66 -20.37 21.31 11.77
C ASN A 66 -20.39 20.12 10.79
N ILE A 67 -20.25 20.39 9.49
CA ILE A 67 -20.16 19.33 8.46
C ILE A 67 -18.86 18.53 8.62
N ALA A 68 -17.73 19.20 8.83
CA ALA A 68 -16.44 18.54 9.03
C ALA A 68 -16.48 17.63 10.27
N TYR A 69 -17.02 18.12 11.38
CA TYR A 69 -17.23 17.35 12.60
C TYR A 69 -18.16 16.16 12.39
N TYR A 70 -19.24 16.35 11.62
CA TYR A 70 -20.14 15.25 11.27
C TYR A 70 -19.42 14.14 10.50
N PHE A 71 -18.55 14.46 9.54
CA PHE A 71 -17.79 13.44 8.82
C PHE A 71 -16.75 12.74 9.70
N ASP A 72 -16.03 13.49 10.54
CA ASP A 72 -15.02 12.95 11.45
C ASP A 72 -15.61 11.87 12.37
N THR A 73 -16.74 12.18 13.02
CA THR A 73 -17.45 11.22 13.89
C THR A 73 -18.00 9.99 13.18
N ARG A 74 -18.19 10.04 11.86
CA ARG A 74 -18.72 8.91 11.06
C ARG A 74 -17.62 8.03 10.48
N LEU A 75 -16.42 8.56 10.26
CA LEU A 75 -15.30 7.81 9.72
C LEU A 75 -14.81 6.71 10.69
N ASP A 76 -14.84 6.99 11.99
CA ASP A 76 -14.44 6.03 13.04
C ASP A 76 -15.34 4.78 13.12
N TYR A 77 -16.58 4.87 12.62
CA TYR A 77 -17.51 3.74 12.65
C TYR A 77 -17.10 2.61 11.69
N ILE A 78 -16.33 2.90 10.64
CA ILE A 78 -15.97 1.92 9.62
C ILE A 78 -14.58 1.35 9.96
N PRO A 79 -14.46 0.05 10.31
CA PRO A 79 -13.17 -0.56 10.64
C PRO A 79 -12.36 -0.87 9.37
N LEU A 80 -11.88 0.18 8.70
CA LEU A 80 -11.15 0.09 7.43
C LEU A 80 -9.86 -0.71 7.55
N THR A 81 -9.15 -0.60 8.68
CA THR A 81 -7.90 -1.32 8.94
C THR A 81 -8.12 -2.83 8.98
N PHE A 82 -9.21 -3.27 9.63
CA PHE A 82 -9.61 -4.67 9.69
C PHE A 82 -9.92 -5.19 8.28
N MET A 83 -10.78 -4.47 7.53
CA MET A 83 -11.15 -4.86 6.17
C MET A 83 -9.95 -4.94 5.22
N LEU A 84 -9.05 -3.96 5.27
CA LEU A 84 -7.83 -3.95 4.47
C LEU A 84 -6.93 -5.14 4.83
N GLY A 85 -6.86 -5.49 6.12
CA GLY A 85 -6.14 -6.67 6.60
C GLY A 85 -6.60 -7.97 5.93
N PHE A 86 -7.90 -8.27 5.94
CA PHE A 86 -8.41 -9.48 5.27
C PHE A 86 -8.20 -9.45 3.77
N PHE A 87 -8.39 -8.29 3.16
CA PHE A 87 -8.23 -8.11 1.72
C PHE A 87 -6.80 -8.41 1.28
N VAL A 88 -5.82 -7.79 1.95
CA VAL A 88 -4.39 -7.99 1.66
C VAL A 88 -3.97 -9.44 1.93
N GLN A 89 -4.39 -10.03 3.04
CA GLN A 89 -4.08 -11.44 3.35
C GLN A 89 -4.60 -12.39 2.25
N THR A 90 -5.81 -12.16 1.75
CA THR A 90 -6.39 -12.97 0.67
C THR A 90 -5.57 -12.84 -0.61
N ILE A 91 -5.15 -11.64 -0.98
CA ILE A 91 -4.32 -11.39 -2.17
C ILE A 91 -2.97 -12.11 -2.05
N VAL A 92 -2.28 -11.96 -0.91
CA VAL A 92 -0.97 -12.59 -0.67
C VAL A 92 -1.07 -14.11 -0.74
N ARG A 93 -2.14 -14.69 -0.18
CA ARG A 93 -2.40 -16.14 -0.26
C ARG A 93 -2.54 -16.60 -1.72
N ARG A 94 -3.36 -15.92 -2.51
CA ARG A 94 -3.58 -16.26 -3.92
C ARG A 94 -2.31 -16.11 -4.75
N TRP A 95 -1.55 -15.05 -4.50
CA TRP A 95 -0.26 -14.83 -5.13
C TRP A 95 0.71 -15.97 -4.82
N SER A 96 0.82 -16.39 -3.57
CA SER A 96 1.71 -17.50 -3.17
C SER A 96 1.33 -18.81 -3.86
N VAL A 97 0.04 -19.15 -3.91
CA VAL A 97 -0.46 -20.34 -4.62
C VAL A 97 -0.16 -20.28 -6.12
N LEU A 98 -0.23 -19.10 -6.75
CA LEU A 98 0.17 -18.94 -8.14
C LEU A 98 1.66 -19.26 -8.34
N PHE A 99 2.52 -18.77 -7.45
CA PHE A 99 3.96 -18.99 -7.52
C PHE A 99 4.34 -20.47 -7.31
N GLU A 100 3.72 -21.15 -6.36
CA GLU A 100 3.96 -22.57 -6.08
C GLU A 100 3.57 -23.51 -7.22
N ASN A 101 2.52 -23.13 -7.96
CA ASN A 101 1.98 -23.85 -9.10
C ASN A 101 2.65 -23.49 -10.43
N MET A 102 3.65 -22.60 -10.44
CA MET A 102 4.41 -22.36 -11.65
C MET A 102 5.16 -23.64 -12.05
N GLY A 103 5.02 -24.04 -13.32
CA GLY A 103 5.64 -25.24 -13.87
C GLY A 103 7.13 -25.02 -14.09
N TYR A 104 7.94 -25.32 -13.07
CA TYR A 104 9.39 -25.31 -13.19
C TYR A 104 9.89 -26.57 -13.90
N VAL A 105 10.68 -26.41 -14.97
CA VAL A 105 11.25 -27.52 -15.77
C VAL A 105 12.10 -28.46 -14.92
N GLU A 106 12.79 -27.93 -13.92
CA GLU A 106 13.59 -28.66 -12.93
C GLU A 106 12.79 -29.70 -12.11
N ARG A 107 11.47 -29.51 -11.93
CA ARG A 107 10.61 -30.55 -11.34
C ARG A 107 10.46 -31.77 -12.27
N TRP A 108 10.44 -31.55 -13.59
CA TRP A 108 10.31 -32.61 -14.58
C TRP A 108 11.62 -33.38 -14.76
N ASP A 109 12.75 -32.66 -14.79
CA ASP A 109 14.08 -33.25 -14.96
C ASP A 109 14.43 -34.17 -13.77
N THR A 110 14.17 -33.71 -12.54
CA THR A 110 14.37 -34.54 -11.33
C THR A 110 13.49 -35.80 -11.35
N SER A 111 12.25 -35.69 -11.82
CA SER A 111 11.33 -36.84 -11.92
C SER A 111 11.73 -37.85 -13.00
N GLN A 112 12.28 -37.38 -14.13
CA GLN A 112 12.80 -38.26 -15.16
C GLN A 112 14.11 -38.90 -14.73
N CYS A 113 15.06 -38.14 -14.18
CA CYS A 113 16.29 -38.68 -13.63
C CYS A 113 16.01 -39.74 -12.56
N ALA A 114 15.05 -39.53 -11.64
CA ALA A 114 14.64 -40.55 -10.67
C ALA A 114 14.12 -41.82 -11.37
N HIS A 115 13.31 -41.68 -12.42
CA HIS A 115 12.84 -42.81 -13.23
C HIS A 115 13.96 -43.55 -13.99
N TYR A 116 15.00 -42.85 -14.45
CA TYR A 116 16.13 -43.46 -15.18
C TYR A 116 17.22 -44.03 -14.26
N THR A 117 17.31 -43.56 -13.01
CA THR A 117 18.35 -44.01 -12.07
C THR A 117 17.94 -45.26 -11.27
N GLY A 118 16.67 -45.66 -11.32
CA GLY A 118 16.23 -46.99 -10.89
C GLY A 118 16.52 -47.31 -9.43
N ASP A 119 15.83 -46.62 -8.52
CA ASP A 119 15.38 -47.19 -7.24
C ASP A 119 13.86 -47.38 -7.29
#